data_AF-A0A8S2X2L9-F1
#
_entry.id   AF-A0A8S2X2L9-F1
#
_cell.length_a   1.000
_cell.length_b   1.000
_cell.length_c   1.000
_cell.angle_alpha   90.00
_cell.angle_beta   90.00
_cell.angle_gamma   90.00
#
_symmetry.space_group_name_H-M   'P 1'
#
loop_
_entity.id
_entity.type
_entity.pdbx_description
1 polymer ?
#
loop_
_entity_poly.entity_id
_entity_poly.type
_entity_poly.pdbx_seq_one_letter_code
_entity_poly.pdbx_strand_id
1 'polypeptide(L)'
;MALQVYQRYKIVFLSQHPLGPKLSYTAVAKAVHCDLKTVKRWLKRWKQSKNLIDGTRPGRPRVTTPKQDQQVIALAEKETFVTSQDITNRFNKKGLDISQRTVRRRLNEAGAKYNRPLSKPLLTKNRREKRLKWSEDQRTTDWNQVIFSDETTIRMNSVKGLVWNLPGKKKAMRTVKHPLKVNVWGCFSARGFGRV
;
A
#
# COMPACT_ATOMS: atom_id res chain seq x y z
N MET A 1 31.67 6.01 18.62
CA MET A 1 31.30 4.76 17.92
C MET A 1 30.32 3.97 18.78
N ALA A 2 29.26 3.39 18.22
CA ALA A 2 28.29 2.64 19.01
C ALA A 2 28.86 1.24 19.34
N LEU A 3 28.96 0.89 20.63
CA LEU A 3 29.38 -0.46 21.05
C LEU A 3 28.43 -1.52 20.50
N GLN A 4 29.00 -2.60 19.96
CA GLN A 4 28.23 -3.77 19.56
C GLN A 4 27.56 -4.42 20.78
N VAL A 5 26.44 -5.10 20.58
CA VAL A 5 25.64 -5.69 21.66
C VAL A 5 26.46 -6.65 22.53
N TYR A 6 27.29 -7.49 21.90
CA TYR A 6 28.21 -8.40 22.59
C TYR A 6 29.15 -7.67 23.56
N GLN A 7 29.73 -6.54 23.14
CA GLN A 7 30.63 -5.75 23.99
C GLN A 7 29.90 -5.18 25.22
N ARG A 8 28.60 -4.89 25.11
CA ARG A 8 27.77 -4.44 26.25
C ARG A 8 27.54 -5.57 27.24
N TYR A 9 27.25 -6.78 26.76
CA TYR A 9 27.17 -7.97 27.62
C TYR A 9 28.53 -8.29 28.27
N LYS A 10 29.64 -8.12 27.54
CA LYS A 10 31.00 -8.26 28.08
C LYS A 10 31.26 -7.28 29.24
N ILE A 11 30.76 -6.04 29.17
CA ILE A 11 30.83 -5.07 30.28
C ILE A 11 30.11 -5.60 31.53
N VAL A 12 28.90 -6.15 31.37
CA VAL A 12 28.13 -6.72 32.49
C VAL A 12 28.82 -7.96 33.05
N PHE A 13 29.29 -8.85 32.17
CA PHE A 13 30.01 -10.07 32.55
C PHE A 13 31.24 -9.76 33.39
N LEU A 14 32.08 -8.84 32.93
CA LEU A 14 33.34 -8.51 33.60
C LEU A 14 33.15 -7.78 34.95
N SER A 15 32.03 -7.08 35.14
CA SER A 15 31.81 -6.24 36.34
C SER A 15 30.87 -6.83 37.38
N GLN A 16 29.74 -7.42 36.97
CA GLN A 16 28.62 -7.74 37.88
C GLN A 16 28.18 -9.21 37.84
N HIS A 17 28.63 -10.00 36.87
CA HIS A 17 28.16 -11.38 36.73
C HIS A 17 28.78 -12.31 37.79
N PRO A 18 28.02 -13.27 38.36
CA PRO A 18 28.53 -14.17 39.41
C PRO A 18 29.74 -14.99 38.99
N LEU A 19 29.76 -15.47 37.74
CA LEU A 19 30.88 -16.20 37.13
C LEU A 19 31.96 -15.27 36.54
N GLY A 20 31.84 -13.96 36.75
CA GLY A 20 32.72 -12.95 36.18
C GLY A 20 33.85 -12.55 37.14
N PRO A 21 34.96 -12.00 36.63
CA PRO A 21 36.13 -11.61 37.42
C PRO A 21 35.94 -10.37 38.33
N LYS A 22 34.73 -9.77 38.37
CA LYS A 22 34.38 -8.59 39.20
C LYS A 22 35.42 -7.45 39.12
N LEU A 23 35.83 -7.13 37.89
CA LEU A 23 36.83 -6.11 37.61
C LEU A 23 36.32 -4.69 37.92
N SER A 24 37.26 -3.81 38.27
CA SER A 24 36.99 -2.38 38.44
C SER A 24 36.55 -1.72 37.12
N TYR A 25 35.79 -0.64 37.19
CA TYR A 25 35.26 0.02 35.98
C TYR A 25 36.36 0.51 35.02
N THR A 26 37.54 0.87 35.54
CA THR A 26 38.71 1.25 34.75
C THR A 26 39.31 0.06 34.00
N ALA A 27 39.39 -1.12 34.63
CA ALA A 27 39.86 -2.34 33.99
C ALA A 27 38.86 -2.83 32.92
N VAL A 28 37.55 -2.74 33.17
CA VAL A 28 36.51 -3.08 32.19
C VAL A 28 36.56 -2.14 30.97
N ALA A 29 36.74 -0.84 31.19
CA ALA A 29 36.88 0.14 30.12
C ALA A 29 38.07 -0.18 29.21
N LYS A 30 39.23 -0.54 29.77
CA LYS A 30 40.42 -0.98 29.02
C LYS A 30 40.16 -2.28 28.25
N ALA A 31 39.56 -3.30 28.88
CA ALA A 31 39.31 -4.61 28.28
C ALA A 31 38.27 -4.62 27.15
N VAL A 32 37.40 -3.61 27.10
CA VAL A 32 36.36 -3.42 26.07
C VAL A 32 36.73 -2.28 25.10
N HIS A 33 37.87 -1.62 25.31
CA HIS A 33 38.32 -0.45 24.54
C HIS A 33 37.25 0.63 24.42
N CYS A 34 36.67 1.04 25.56
CA CYS A 34 35.62 2.06 25.60
C CYS A 34 35.79 3.04 26.76
N ASP A 35 35.14 4.20 26.66
CA ASP A 35 35.21 5.23 27.70
C ASP A 35 34.53 4.78 29.01
N LEU A 36 35.08 5.20 30.16
CA LEU A 36 34.57 4.89 31.49
C LEU A 36 33.11 5.32 31.69
N LYS A 37 32.68 6.46 31.11
CA LYS A 37 31.29 6.93 31.11
C LYS A 37 30.38 5.92 30.41
N THR A 38 30.87 5.26 29.36
CA THR A 38 30.12 4.26 28.62
C THR A 38 29.88 3.00 29.45
N VAL A 39 30.91 2.53 30.17
CA VAL A 39 30.79 1.42 31.14
C VAL A 39 29.76 1.75 32.22
N LYS A 40 29.90 2.91 32.88
CA LYS A 40 28.96 3.36 33.92
C LYS A 40 27.52 3.45 33.40
N ARG A 41 27.33 4.00 32.19
CA ARG A 41 26.01 4.13 31.54
C ARG A 41 25.35 2.76 31.33
N TRP A 42 26.08 1.79 30.79
CA TRP A 42 25.54 0.46 30.51
C TRP A 42 25.28 -0.34 31.78
N LEU A 43 26.15 -0.26 32.80
CA LEU A 43 25.90 -0.91 34.08
C LEU A 43 24.71 -0.29 34.83
N LYS A 44 24.51 1.03 34.76
CA LYS A 44 23.32 1.69 35.30
C LYS A 44 22.05 1.19 34.61
N ARG A 45 22.08 1.09 33.28
CA ARG A 45 20.96 0.57 32.48
C ARG A 45 20.66 -0.90 32.80
N TRP A 46 21.71 -1.72 32.98
CA TRP A 46 21.58 -3.12 33.37
C TRP A 46 20.86 -3.28 34.71
N LYS A 47 21.21 -2.45 35.70
CA LYS A 47 20.52 -2.44 37.01
C LYS A 47 19.04 -2.07 36.91
N GLN A 48 18.66 -1.21 35.96
CA GLN A 48 17.29 -0.73 35.81
C GLN A 48 16.37 -1.70 35.05
N SER A 49 16.82 -2.22 33.91
CA SER A 49 15.95 -2.98 33.00
C SER A 49 16.51 -4.32 32.54
N LYS A 50 17.74 -4.68 32.95
CA LYS A 50 18.48 -5.87 32.49
C LYS A 50 18.49 -6.03 30.95
N ASN A 51 18.28 -4.95 30.21
CA ASN A 51 18.24 -4.95 28.75
C ASN A 51 19.32 -4.01 28.19
N LEU A 52 20.23 -4.59 27.41
CA LEU A 52 21.37 -3.90 26.78
C LEU A 52 21.16 -3.62 25.29
N ILE A 53 19.98 -3.96 24.76
CA ILE A 53 19.58 -3.67 23.39
C ILE A 53 19.17 -2.19 23.33
N ASP A 54 19.47 -1.52 22.22
CA ASP A 54 19.01 -0.15 22.02
C ASP A 54 17.48 -0.13 21.92
N GLY A 55 16.85 0.81 22.63
CA GLY A 55 15.41 1.02 22.50
C GLY A 55 15.08 1.67 21.15
N THR A 56 13.81 1.57 20.76
CA THR A 56 13.31 2.26 19.57
C THR A 56 13.53 3.77 19.72
N ARG A 57 14.24 4.36 18.75
CA ARG A 57 14.39 5.82 18.71
C ARG A 57 13.08 6.41 18.18
N PRO A 58 12.47 7.40 18.87
CA PRO A 58 11.14 7.93 18.50
C PRO A 58 11.10 8.64 17.14
N GLY A 59 12.25 8.92 16.52
CA GLY A 59 12.33 9.59 15.24
C GLY A 59 11.80 11.03 15.28
N ARG A 60 11.61 11.63 14.10
CA ARG A 60 11.00 12.96 13.99
C ARG A 60 9.50 12.86 14.31
N PRO A 61 8.95 13.74 15.17
CA PRO A 61 7.51 13.76 15.42
C PRO A 61 6.73 13.98 14.13
N ARG A 62 5.54 13.37 14.06
CA ARG A 62 4.63 13.51 12.93
C ARG A 62 4.02 14.92 12.94
N VAL A 63 3.84 15.50 11.76
CA VAL A 63 3.07 16.75 11.58
C VAL A 63 1.58 16.52 11.83
N THR A 64 1.10 15.31 11.55
CA THR A 64 -0.31 14.93 11.68
C THR A 64 -0.56 14.14 12.97
N THR A 65 -1.74 14.36 13.55
CA THR A 65 -2.27 13.57 14.67
C THR A 65 -3.04 12.35 14.18
N PRO A 66 -3.24 11.31 15.00
CA PRO A 66 -4.02 10.12 14.61
C PRO A 66 -5.44 10.47 14.14
N LYS A 67 -6.08 11.48 14.75
CA LYS A 67 -7.40 11.96 14.35
C LYS A 67 -7.40 12.57 12.95
N GLN A 68 -6.35 13.32 12.61
CA GLN A 68 -6.19 13.90 11.27
C GLN A 68 -5.86 12.82 10.23
N ASP A 69 -5.07 11.81 10.59
CA ASP A 69 -4.80 10.66 9.74
C ASP A 69 -6.10 9.92 9.38
N GLN A 70 -7.00 9.71 10.36
CA GLN A 70 -8.32 9.14 10.08
C GLN A 70 -9.19 10.04 9.19
N GLN A 71 -9.13 11.36 9.36
CA GLN A 71 -9.84 12.28 8.48
C GLN A 71 -9.32 12.23 7.04
N VAL A 72 -8.01 12.04 6.83
CA VAL A 72 -7.42 11.83 5.50
C VAL A 72 -8.00 10.57 4.84
N ILE A 73 -8.09 9.47 5.60
CA ILE A 73 -8.63 8.20 5.11
C ILE A 73 -10.12 8.34 4.79
N ALA A 74 -10.91 8.91 5.70
CA ALA A 74 -12.35 9.10 5.52
C ALA A 74 -12.67 9.98 4.29
N LEU A 75 -11.85 10.99 4.01
CA LEU A 75 -11.99 11.80 2.80
C LEU A 75 -11.74 10.97 1.53
N ALA A 76 -10.71 10.13 1.54
CA ALA A 76 -10.39 9.25 0.43
C ALA A 76 -11.46 8.15 0.20
N GLU A 77 -12.10 7.67 1.25
CA GLU A 77 -13.19 6.68 1.15
C GLU A 77 -14.50 7.30 0.65
N LYS A 78 -14.82 8.52 1.09
CA LYS A 78 -16.07 9.19 0.73
C LYS A 78 -16.12 9.62 -0.74
N GLU A 79 -15.00 10.04 -1.30
CA GLU A 79 -14.92 10.62 -2.64
C GLU A 79 -14.00 9.82 -3.57
N THR A 80 -14.60 9.14 -4.55
CA THR A 80 -13.88 8.24 -5.48
C THR A 80 -12.72 8.89 -6.24
N PHE A 81 -12.83 10.18 -6.55
CA PHE A 81 -11.86 10.91 -7.38
C PHE A 81 -11.08 12.00 -6.64
N VAL A 82 -11.09 11.98 -5.30
CA VAL A 82 -10.36 12.99 -4.53
C VAL A 82 -8.85 12.79 -4.72
N THR A 83 -8.15 13.86 -5.08
CA THR A 83 -6.70 13.81 -5.24
C THR A 83 -5.97 14.08 -3.93
N SER A 84 -4.69 13.69 -3.86
CA SER A 84 -3.83 14.07 -2.73
C SER A 84 -3.73 15.59 -2.57
N GLN A 85 -3.84 16.34 -3.68
CA GLN A 85 -3.84 17.80 -3.66
C GLN A 85 -5.14 18.35 -3.06
N ASP A 86 -6.29 17.76 -3.41
CA ASP A 86 -7.58 18.19 -2.85
C ASP A 86 -7.65 17.96 -1.34
N ILE A 87 -7.20 16.79 -0.88
CA ILE A 87 -7.09 16.51 0.56
C ILE A 87 -6.15 17.53 1.20
N THR A 88 -4.97 17.76 0.63
CA THR A 88 -4.00 18.74 1.14
C THR A 88 -4.63 20.13 1.27
N ASN A 89 -5.27 20.62 0.21
CA ASN A 89 -5.94 21.93 0.20
C ASN A 89 -7.02 22.03 1.29
N ARG A 90 -7.77 20.96 1.55
CA ARG A 90 -8.79 20.94 2.62
C ARG A 90 -8.17 21.04 4.01
N PHE A 91 -7.01 20.44 4.24
CA PHE A 91 -6.30 20.55 5.51
C PHE A 91 -5.58 21.90 5.67
N ASN A 92 -4.96 22.41 4.60
CA ASN A 92 -4.33 23.73 4.60
C ASN A 92 -5.35 24.84 4.85
N LYS A 93 -6.55 24.74 4.28
CA LYS A 93 -7.68 25.65 4.58
C LYS A 93 -8.11 25.64 6.05
N LYS A 94 -7.88 24.53 6.77
CA LYS A 94 -8.15 24.41 8.22
C LYS A 94 -6.95 24.83 9.09
N GLY A 95 -5.93 25.44 8.49
CA GLY A 95 -4.72 25.89 9.18
C GLY A 95 -3.69 24.79 9.45
N LEU A 96 -3.86 23.59 8.89
CA LEU A 96 -2.83 22.55 8.99
C LEU A 96 -1.94 22.59 7.75
N ASP A 97 -0.70 23.06 7.87
CA ASP A 97 0.25 23.05 6.75
C ASP A 97 0.79 21.62 6.50
N ILE A 98 0.13 20.91 5.58
CA ILE A 98 0.48 19.56 5.19
C ILE A 98 0.96 19.58 3.74
N SER A 99 1.96 18.76 3.41
CA SER A 99 2.33 18.51 2.01
C SER A 99 1.54 17.33 1.42
N GLN A 100 1.35 17.33 0.10
CA GLN A 100 0.79 16.17 -0.62
C GLN A 100 1.53 14.86 -0.31
N ARG A 101 2.85 14.94 -0.07
CA ARG A 101 3.68 13.78 0.27
C ARG A 101 3.28 13.19 1.62
N THR A 102 2.97 14.02 2.60
CA THR A 102 2.47 13.57 3.90
C THR A 102 1.12 12.86 3.75
N VAL A 103 0.19 13.42 2.97
CA VAL A 103 -1.11 12.79 2.70
C VAL A 103 -0.95 11.41 2.06
N ARG A 104 -0.12 11.30 1.01
CA ARG A 104 0.16 10.01 0.35
C ARG A 104 0.78 9.01 1.32
N ARG A 105 1.69 9.44 2.19
CA ARG A 105 2.27 8.58 3.22
C ARG A 105 1.20 8.03 4.17
N ARG A 106 0.23 8.84 4.59
CA ARG A 106 -0.88 8.38 5.45
C ARG A 106 -1.78 7.39 4.78
N LEU A 107 -2.14 7.64 3.52
CA LEU A 107 -2.92 6.70 2.72
C LEU A 107 -2.18 5.36 2.56
N ASN A 108 -0.87 5.40 2.27
CA ASN A 108 -0.07 4.19 2.15
C ASN A 108 0.08 3.43 3.49
N GLU A 109 0.29 4.14 4.60
CA GLU A 109 0.34 3.54 5.95
C GLU A 109 -1.00 2.86 6.32
N ALA A 110 -2.12 3.36 5.79
CA ALA A 110 -3.44 2.75 5.92
C ALA A 110 -3.71 1.61 4.91
N GLY A 111 -2.75 1.27 4.05
CA GLY A 111 -2.88 0.22 3.04
C GLY A 111 -3.58 0.64 1.74
N ALA A 112 -3.92 1.91 1.58
CA ALA A 112 -4.50 2.41 0.33
C ALA A 112 -3.48 2.35 -0.81
N LYS A 113 -3.96 2.03 -2.01
CA LYS A 113 -3.15 1.95 -3.23
C LYS A 113 -3.73 2.85 -4.30
N TYR A 114 -2.86 3.53 -5.04
CA TYR A 114 -3.26 4.36 -6.16
C TYR A 114 -3.41 3.48 -7.42
N ASN A 115 -4.66 3.12 -7.74
CA ASN A 115 -5.02 2.25 -8.84
C ASN A 115 -6.08 2.89 -9.74
N ARG A 116 -6.26 2.35 -10.95
CA ARG A 116 -7.38 2.74 -11.82
C ARG A 116 -8.71 2.30 -11.17
N PRO A 117 -9.74 3.16 -11.17
CA PRO A 117 -11.06 2.77 -10.68
C PRO A 117 -11.62 1.64 -11.54
N LEU A 118 -12.37 0.74 -10.91
CA LEU A 118 -13.02 -0.37 -11.59
C LEU A 118 -14.19 0.18 -12.41
N SER A 119 -14.16 -0.02 -13.74
CA SER A 119 -15.27 0.34 -14.61
C SER A 119 -16.36 -0.74 -14.54
N LYS A 120 -17.57 -0.34 -14.19
CA LYS A 120 -18.76 -1.21 -14.17
C LYS A 120 -19.88 -0.55 -14.97
N PRO A 121 -20.71 -1.31 -15.71
CA PRO A 121 -21.86 -0.75 -16.41
C PRO A 121 -22.85 -0.12 -15.42
N LEU A 122 -23.39 1.03 -15.77
CA LEU A 122 -24.38 1.72 -14.95
C LEU A 122 -25.71 0.97 -15.00
N LEU A 123 -26.13 0.43 -13.85
CA LEU A 123 -27.38 -0.33 -13.72
C LEU A 123 -28.42 0.48 -12.97
N THR A 124 -29.58 0.70 -13.62
CA THR A 124 -30.79 1.21 -12.98
C THR A 124 -31.35 0.21 -11.98
N LYS A 125 -32.17 0.67 -11.03
CA LYS A 125 -32.77 -0.17 -9.98
C LYS A 125 -33.54 -1.37 -10.55
N ASN A 126 -34.43 -1.10 -11.51
CA ASN A 126 -35.20 -2.12 -12.23
C ASN A 126 -34.31 -3.17 -12.94
N ARG A 127 -33.19 -2.76 -13.57
CA ARG A 127 -32.25 -3.69 -14.20
C ARG A 127 -31.56 -4.60 -13.17
N ARG A 128 -31.32 -4.13 -11.94
CA ARG A 128 -30.73 -4.93 -10.87
C ARG A 128 -31.72 -5.97 -10.36
N GLU A 129 -32.96 -5.57 -10.12
CA GLU A 129 -34.04 -6.47 -9.68
C GLU A 129 -34.31 -7.57 -10.72
N LYS A 130 -34.43 -7.21 -12.00
CA LYS A 130 -34.59 -8.21 -13.08
C LYS A 130 -33.44 -9.20 -13.16
N ARG A 131 -32.19 -8.74 -13.00
CA ARG A 131 -31.02 -9.62 -12.98
C ARG A 131 -30.98 -10.53 -11.77
N LEU A 132 -31.35 -10.01 -10.59
CA LEU A 132 -31.42 -10.81 -9.38
C LEU A 132 -32.49 -11.91 -9.50
N LYS A 133 -33.71 -11.52 -9.91
CA LYS A 133 -34.81 -12.46 -10.14
C LYS A 133 -34.41 -13.54 -11.15
N TRP A 134 -33.84 -13.15 -12.29
CA TRP A 134 -33.36 -14.11 -13.28
C TRP A 134 -32.30 -15.06 -12.68
N SER A 135 -31.36 -14.54 -11.89
CA SER A 135 -30.34 -15.38 -11.24
C SER A 135 -30.92 -16.34 -10.20
N GLU A 136 -32.02 -15.97 -9.54
CA GLU A 136 -32.73 -16.83 -8.59
C GLU A 136 -33.52 -17.92 -9.33
N ASP A 137 -34.22 -17.53 -10.39
CA ASP A 137 -35.00 -18.44 -11.25
C ASP A 137 -34.09 -19.49 -11.92
N GLN A 138 -32.83 -19.15 -12.22
CA GLN A 138 -31.87 -20.04 -12.88
C GLN A 138 -31.01 -20.89 -11.92
N ARG A 139 -31.30 -20.92 -10.61
CA ARG A 139 -30.50 -21.68 -9.63
C ARG A 139 -30.53 -23.19 -9.86
N THR A 140 -31.66 -23.72 -10.34
CA THR A 140 -31.87 -25.16 -10.57
C THR A 140 -31.62 -25.58 -12.01
N THR A 141 -31.22 -24.64 -12.88
CA THR A 141 -30.99 -24.90 -14.30
C THR A 141 -29.75 -25.78 -14.48
N ASP A 142 -29.90 -26.87 -15.25
CA ASP A 142 -28.76 -27.67 -15.70
C ASP A 142 -28.04 -26.98 -16.86
N TRP A 143 -26.97 -26.27 -16.54
CA TRP A 143 -26.15 -25.55 -17.52
C TRP A 143 -25.43 -26.48 -18.52
N ASN A 144 -25.42 -27.80 -18.29
CA ASN A 144 -24.85 -28.75 -19.25
C ASN A 144 -25.70 -28.91 -20.53
N GLN A 145 -26.99 -28.55 -20.46
CA GLN A 145 -27.92 -28.60 -21.59
C GLN A 145 -28.13 -27.23 -22.25
N VAL A 146 -27.36 -26.21 -21.82
CA VAL A 146 -27.50 -24.83 -22.31
C VAL A 146 -26.34 -24.49 -23.24
N ILE A 147 -26.69 -23.87 -24.37
CA ILE A 147 -25.73 -23.28 -25.31
C ILE A 147 -25.76 -21.77 -25.13
N PHE A 148 -24.59 -21.17 -24.90
CA PHE A 148 -24.42 -19.72 -24.88
C PHE A 148 -23.94 -19.25 -26.23
N SER A 149 -24.53 -18.18 -26.77
CA SER A 149 -24.07 -17.52 -27.99
C SER A 149 -23.92 -16.03 -27.77
N ASP A 150 -22.89 -15.42 -28.34
CA ASP A 150 -22.70 -13.97 -28.31
C ASP A 150 -21.96 -13.49 -29.58
N GLU A 151 -22.01 -12.18 -29.81
CA GLU A 151 -21.31 -11.50 -30.90
C GLU A 151 -20.20 -10.62 -30.35
N THR A 152 -19.03 -10.67 -30.99
CA THR A 152 -17.91 -9.79 -30.66
C THR A 152 -17.36 -9.10 -31.90
N THR A 153 -17.02 -7.82 -31.77
CA THR A 153 -16.40 -7.04 -32.85
C THR A 153 -14.90 -6.92 -32.60
N ILE A 154 -14.10 -7.54 -33.47
CA ILE A 154 -12.64 -7.42 -33.46
C ILE A 154 -12.25 -6.25 -34.35
N ARG A 155 -11.56 -5.25 -33.79
CA ARG A 155 -11.03 -4.10 -34.55
C ARG A 155 -9.56 -4.33 -34.88
N MET A 156 -9.21 -4.30 -36.16
CA MET A 156 -7.84 -4.60 -36.63
C MET A 156 -6.86 -3.45 -36.31
N ASN A 157 -7.33 -2.20 -36.31
CA ASN A 157 -6.48 -1.01 -36.19
C ASN A 157 -6.53 -0.38 -34.78
N SER A 158 -6.67 -1.18 -33.71
CA SER A 158 -6.66 -0.63 -32.35
C SER A 158 -5.24 -0.23 -31.96
N VAL A 159 -4.96 1.07 -31.90
CA VAL A 159 -3.66 1.55 -31.41
C VAL A 159 -3.65 1.45 -29.90
N LYS A 160 -2.77 0.61 -29.37
CA LYS A 160 -2.52 0.49 -27.93
C LYS A 160 -1.16 1.11 -27.65
N GLY A 161 -1.15 2.34 -27.13
CA GLY A 161 0.09 3.03 -26.76
C GLY A 161 -0.17 4.31 -25.95
N LEU A 162 0.66 4.54 -24.93
CA LEU A 162 0.72 5.80 -24.21
C LEU A 162 1.80 6.67 -24.86
N VAL A 163 1.49 7.93 -25.14
CA VAL A 163 2.43 8.86 -25.78
C VAL A 163 2.69 10.05 -24.86
N TRP A 164 3.96 10.38 -24.65
CA TRP A 164 4.37 11.59 -23.94
C TRP A 164 4.07 12.82 -24.80
N ASN A 165 3.21 13.70 -24.30
CA ASN A 165 2.89 14.99 -24.91
C ASN A 165 3.58 16.11 -24.15
N LEU A 166 4.29 16.99 -24.86
CA LEU A 166 4.80 18.23 -24.30
C LEU A 166 3.68 19.30 -24.30
N PRO A 167 3.68 20.25 -23.36
CA PRO A 167 2.75 21.37 -23.38
C PRO A 167 2.75 22.08 -24.75
N GLY A 168 1.58 22.30 -25.34
CA GLY A 168 1.42 22.92 -26.66
C GLY A 168 1.76 22.03 -27.87
N LYS A 169 2.39 20.87 -27.69
CA LYS A 169 2.79 19.95 -28.78
C LYS A 169 2.11 18.59 -28.63
N LYS A 170 0.77 18.58 -28.69
CA LYS A 170 0.00 17.33 -28.69
C LYS A 170 0.24 16.58 -30.00
N LYS A 171 0.73 15.35 -29.91
CA LYS A 171 0.89 14.48 -31.08
C LYS A 171 -0.50 14.04 -31.53
N ALA A 172 -0.90 14.46 -32.73
CA ALA A 172 -2.16 14.04 -33.33
C ALA A 172 -1.99 12.65 -33.95
N MET A 173 -2.81 11.70 -33.51
CA MET A 173 -2.91 10.40 -34.16
C MET A 173 -3.99 10.46 -35.24
N ARG A 174 -3.61 10.16 -36.49
CA ARG A 174 -4.57 10.01 -37.58
C ARG A 174 -5.33 8.69 -37.40
N THR A 175 -6.65 8.76 -37.40
CA THR A 175 -7.54 7.60 -37.34
C THR A 175 -8.37 7.52 -38.61
N VAL A 176 -8.72 6.30 -39.03
CA VAL A 176 -9.61 6.08 -40.17
C VAL A 176 -11.05 6.18 -39.69
N LYS A 177 -11.91 6.95 -40.37
CA LYS A 177 -13.34 7.15 -40.02
C LYS A 177 -14.10 5.83 -39.87
N HIS A 178 -13.79 4.86 -40.73
CA HIS A 178 -14.37 3.51 -40.74
C HIS A 178 -13.25 2.48 -40.63
N PRO A 179 -12.79 2.15 -39.41
CA PRO A 179 -11.71 1.19 -39.23
C PRO A 179 -12.16 -0.21 -39.65
N LEU A 180 -11.24 -0.99 -40.20
CA LEU A 180 -11.46 -2.41 -40.49
C LEU A 180 -11.86 -3.13 -39.19
N LYS A 181 -13.05 -3.70 -39.21
CA LYS A 181 -13.63 -4.47 -38.12
C LYS A 181 -14.21 -5.76 -38.68
N VAL A 182 -14.05 -6.84 -37.92
CA VAL A 182 -14.65 -8.13 -38.19
C VAL A 182 -15.64 -8.40 -37.07
N ASN A 183 -16.90 -8.63 -37.41
CA ASN A 183 -17.88 -9.14 -36.45
C ASN A 183 -17.78 -10.66 -36.46
N VAL A 184 -17.59 -11.24 -35.29
CA VAL A 184 -17.49 -12.68 -35.09
C VAL A 184 -18.66 -13.09 -34.21
N TRP A 185 -19.42 -14.07 -34.67
CA TRP A 185 -20.41 -14.76 -33.87
C TRP A 185 -19.85 -16.09 -33.40
N GLY A 186 -20.16 -16.49 -32.18
CA GLY A 186 -19.76 -17.79 -31.66
C GLY A 186 -20.70 -18.30 -30.61
N CYS A 187 -20.66 -19.62 -30.40
CA CYS A 187 -21.38 -20.28 -29.32
C CYS A 187 -20.52 -21.32 -28.62
N PHE A 188 -20.85 -21.61 -27.36
CA PHE A 188 -20.21 -22.64 -26.55
C PHE A 188 -21.22 -23.30 -25.61
N SER A 189 -20.95 -24.56 -25.28
CA SER A 189 -21.68 -25.33 -24.27
C SER A 189 -20.71 -25.84 -23.20
N ALA A 190 -21.22 -26.54 -22.19
CA ALA A 190 -20.36 -27.24 -21.21
C ALA A 190 -19.40 -28.25 -21.87
N ARG A 191 -19.71 -28.72 -23.10
CA ARG A 191 -18.88 -29.66 -23.86
C ARG A 191 -17.82 -28.99 -24.74
N GLY A 192 -17.80 -27.65 -24.79
CA GLY A 192 -16.82 -26.86 -25.53
C GLY A 192 -17.41 -26.01 -26.65
N PHE A 193 -16.54 -25.50 -27.53
CA PHE A 193 -16.90 -24.65 -28.66
C PHE A 193 -17.38 -25.49 -29.85
N GLY A 194 -18.55 -25.16 -30.41
CA GLY A 194 -19.06 -25.74 -31.66
C GLY A 194 -19.48 -27.22 -31.60
N ARG A 195 -19.35 -27.90 -30.45
CA ARG A 195 -19.97 -29.21 -30.20
C ARG A 195 -21.26 -29.00 -29.41
N VAL A 196 -22.35 -28.95 -30.17
CA VAL A 196 -23.73 -28.92 -29.66
C VAL A 196 -24.16 -30.36 -29.40
#